data_AF-A0A975B471-F1
#
_entry.id   AF-A0A975B471-F1
#
_cell.length_a   1.000
_cell.length_b   1.000
_cell.length_c   1.000
_cell.angle_alpha   90.00
_cell.angle_beta   90.00
_cell.angle_gamma   90.00
#
_symmetry.space_group_name_H-M   'P 1'
#
loop_
_entity.id
_entity.type
_entity.pdbx_description
1 polymer ?
#
loop_
_entity_poly.entity_id
_entity_poly.type
_entity_poly.pdbx_seq_one_letter_code
_entity_poly.pdbx_strand_id
1 'polypeptide(L)'
;MVYILLKGTNIMLNISSPPIVQIPLVVVVNKDDELLLNSPFTPWYPLLKNMPWQDYLAIGVMYYNALYHFNTCANKTANNTNTEIIDESKEEAALRILSNRPTVDKNSPVIYEPEFKTVPYSIVSPSSIAPGIVPFRKDGKKPKCFFAMFNSFIGTTLMGFPAEPENVHMHLTSNPSFARVCGFIPKEPGDEYSFKHVPSLRKIEQFDQIMKEYGLWNLIKINEVRKNLEENVIEKENVVVGDTTHYHAYSGFETINYTVEDGKEKKKSQSKITKNCRCEDQDNCFHPWELADDGAGTIVKAYNKFIWGHKASILGLPLQGIPLDVRCVADAATHDGQTFFPHMELLFLDFPELKLWFDFALYDSACDDKGLKDQFANEFGIELKASLNPRTRKTVTENLPKGMDRLTPSGNLICNGGFKMDYQGLRLDTEKFIYHAPVNDDNISVCSECDNKQSCSPVSDKGRYVTIPFDMMPHIDIDDPPMSKRFKALMTRRPSVERMIKQLKCDLSDDRLTKRGNDSFQAHLDKTMIAFHILLRNQR
;
A
#
# COMPACT_ATOMS: atom_id res chain seq x y z
N MET A 1 -14.02 -27.29 28.87
CA MET A 1 -14.56 -28.67 28.87
C MET A 1 -13.97 -29.35 27.65
N VAL A 2 -13.08 -30.32 27.86
CA VAL A 2 -12.34 -31.02 26.80
C VAL A 2 -13.16 -32.24 26.40
N TYR A 3 -13.45 -32.39 25.10
CA TYR A 3 -14.01 -33.63 24.56
C TYR A 3 -12.88 -34.46 23.93
N ILE A 4 -12.84 -35.75 24.25
CA ILE A 4 -11.96 -36.74 23.62
C ILE A 4 -12.79 -37.52 22.60
N LEU A 5 -12.51 -37.36 21.31
CA LEU A 5 -13.13 -38.13 20.23
C LEU A 5 -12.20 -39.27 19.80
N LEU A 6 -12.64 -40.52 19.99
CA LEU A 6 -11.97 -41.72 19.48
C LEU A 6 -12.55 -42.06 18.10
N LYS A 7 -11.78 -41.90 17.02
CA LYS A 7 -12.16 -42.39 15.68
C LYS A 7 -11.66 -43.83 15.49
N GLY A 8 -12.56 -44.81 15.62
CA GLY A 8 -12.30 -46.18 15.19
C GLY A 8 -12.42 -46.32 13.67
N THR A 9 -11.41 -46.87 13.00
CA THR A 9 -11.52 -47.37 11.63
C THR A 9 -10.92 -48.76 11.54
N ASN A 10 -11.77 -49.76 11.25
CA ASN A 10 -11.35 -51.05 10.72
C ASN A 10 -11.27 -50.91 9.20
N ILE A 11 -10.06 -50.87 8.63
CA ILE A 11 -9.86 -51.01 7.18
C ILE A 11 -8.69 -51.98 6.97
N MET A 12 -8.97 -53.09 6.29
CA MET A 12 -7.97 -54.08 5.87
C MET A 12 -6.94 -53.43 4.93
N LEU A 13 -5.66 -53.70 5.21
CA LEU A 13 -4.49 -53.18 4.51
C LEU A 13 -4.37 -53.76 3.10
N ASN A 14 -4.20 -52.88 2.10
CA ASN A 14 -3.58 -53.23 0.82
C ASN A 14 -2.24 -52.47 0.72
N ILE A 15 -1.14 -53.20 0.57
CA ILE A 15 0.23 -52.71 0.76
C ILE A 15 0.75 -52.16 -0.57
N SER A 16 0.40 -50.92 -0.89
CA SER A 16 1.15 -50.04 -1.81
C SER A 16 0.54 -48.63 -1.81
N SER A 17 0.85 -47.81 -0.82
CA SER A 17 0.36 -46.43 -0.72
C SER A 17 1.34 -45.55 0.06
N PRO A 18 1.40 -44.22 -0.21
CA PRO A 18 2.33 -43.26 0.40
C PRO A 18 2.24 -43.26 1.94
N PRO A 19 3.22 -42.69 2.67
CA PRO A 19 3.26 -42.79 4.13
C PRO A 19 1.92 -42.36 4.74
N ILE A 20 1.27 -43.32 5.39
CA ILE A 20 0.00 -43.14 6.09
C ILE A 20 0.23 -42.04 7.13
N VAL A 21 -0.38 -40.87 6.91
CA VAL A 21 -0.43 -39.80 7.91
C VAL A 21 -1.15 -40.39 9.11
N GLN A 22 -0.42 -40.68 10.18
CA GLN A 22 -1.00 -41.19 11.41
C GLN A 22 -1.96 -40.13 11.96
N ILE A 23 -3.26 -40.41 11.84
CA ILE A 23 -4.29 -39.55 12.42
C ILE A 23 -4.14 -39.68 13.95
N PRO A 24 -3.99 -38.56 14.70
CA PRO A 24 -3.86 -38.63 16.15
C PRO A 24 -5.07 -39.35 16.76
N LEU A 25 -4.80 -40.34 17.62
CA LEU A 25 -5.82 -41.15 18.31
C LEU A 25 -6.72 -40.32 19.24
N VAL A 26 -6.22 -39.17 19.70
CA VAL A 26 -6.93 -38.24 20.56
C VAL A 26 -6.72 -36.83 20.01
N VAL A 27 -7.81 -36.14 19.71
CA VAL A 27 -7.82 -34.71 19.37
C VAL A 27 -8.51 -33.98 20.50
N VAL A 28 -7.79 -33.07 21.15
CA VAL A 28 -8.35 -32.13 22.14
C VAL A 28 -8.96 -30.97 21.38
N VAL A 29 -10.29 -30.84 21.45
CA VAL A 29 -11.02 -29.67 20.93
C VAL A 29 -11.47 -28.83 22.11
N ASN A 30 -11.07 -27.56 22.15
CA ASN A 30 -11.57 -26.63 23.16
C ASN A 30 -12.88 -26.01 22.69
N LYS A 31 -13.82 -25.80 23.62
CA LYS A 31 -15.16 -25.28 23.30
C LYS A 31 -15.14 -23.88 22.66
N ASP A 32 -14.17 -23.05 23.04
CA ASP A 32 -13.93 -21.75 22.43
C ASP A 32 -13.44 -21.86 20.99
N ASP A 33 -12.63 -22.88 20.66
CA ASP A 33 -12.20 -23.14 19.27
C ASP A 33 -13.39 -23.45 18.35
N GLU A 34 -14.39 -24.21 18.84
CA GLU A 34 -15.63 -24.47 18.10
C GLU A 34 -16.49 -23.22 17.90
N LEU A 35 -16.58 -22.35 18.92
CA LEU A 35 -17.31 -21.09 18.83
C LEU A 35 -16.67 -20.15 17.80
N LEU A 36 -15.33 -20.07 17.80
CA LEU A 36 -14.58 -19.23 16.85
C LEU A 36 -14.68 -19.75 15.41
N LEU A 37 -14.73 -21.07 15.21
CA LEU A 37 -14.90 -21.65 13.87
C LEU A 37 -16.26 -21.37 13.24
N ASN A 38 -17.31 -21.29 14.07
CA ASN A 38 -18.68 -21.11 13.62
C ASN A 38 -19.14 -19.65 13.67
N SER A 39 -18.28 -18.73 14.11
CA SER A 39 -18.63 -17.32 14.28
C SER A 39 -18.32 -16.52 13.01
N PRO A 40 -19.32 -15.81 12.44
CA PRO A 40 -19.11 -14.94 11.27
C PRO A 40 -18.24 -13.71 11.60
N PHE A 41 -18.05 -13.40 12.88
CA PHE A 41 -17.25 -12.26 13.35
C PHE A 41 -15.78 -12.60 13.57
N THR A 42 -15.37 -13.84 13.32
CA THR A 42 -13.99 -14.30 13.52
C THR A 42 -13.43 -14.98 12.27
N PRO A 43 -13.49 -14.34 11.09
CA PRO A 43 -13.00 -14.94 9.84
C PRO A 43 -11.51 -15.30 9.90
N TRP A 44 -10.73 -14.60 10.72
CA TRP A 44 -9.31 -14.90 10.96
C TRP A 44 -9.08 -16.33 11.48
N TYR A 45 -9.97 -16.88 12.30
CA TYR A 45 -9.75 -18.18 12.94
C TYR A 45 -9.78 -19.36 11.95
N PRO A 46 -10.84 -19.57 11.15
CA PRO A 46 -10.85 -20.64 10.14
C PRO A 46 -9.76 -20.45 9.09
N LEU A 47 -9.41 -19.21 8.74
CA LEU A 47 -8.31 -18.91 7.81
C LEU A 47 -6.96 -19.40 8.34
N LEU A 48 -6.62 -19.07 9.58
CA LEU A 48 -5.36 -19.52 10.19
C LEU A 48 -5.34 -21.03 10.41
N LYS A 49 -6.47 -21.62 10.83
CA LYS A 49 -6.58 -23.06 11.08
C LYS A 49 -6.35 -23.88 9.82
N ASN A 50 -6.85 -23.40 8.69
CA ASN A 50 -6.80 -24.10 7.41
C ASN A 50 -5.74 -23.52 6.46
N MET A 51 -4.79 -22.73 6.98
CA MET A 51 -3.79 -22.08 6.14
C MET A 51 -2.95 -23.14 5.38
N PRO A 52 -2.85 -23.05 4.05
CA PRO A 52 -2.12 -24.01 3.23
C PRO A 52 -0.61 -23.82 3.40
N TRP A 53 -0.06 -24.36 4.47
CA TRP A 53 1.35 -24.16 4.85
C TRP A 53 2.35 -24.59 3.77
N GLN A 54 1.96 -25.51 2.87
CA GLN A 54 2.77 -25.98 1.75
C GLN A 54 3.14 -24.84 0.80
N ASP A 55 2.24 -23.86 0.61
CA ASP A 55 2.48 -22.69 -0.24
C ASP A 55 3.62 -21.81 0.31
N TYR A 56 3.86 -21.87 1.62
CA TYR A 56 4.90 -21.11 2.31
C TYR A 56 6.15 -21.94 2.62
N LEU A 57 6.24 -23.18 2.12
CA LEU A 57 7.36 -24.09 2.42
C LEU A 57 8.70 -23.52 1.95
N ALA A 58 8.75 -23.00 0.72
CA ALA A 58 9.95 -22.39 0.16
C ALA A 58 10.42 -21.19 0.99
N ILE A 59 9.48 -20.34 1.41
CA ILE A 59 9.76 -19.19 2.28
C ILE A 59 10.27 -19.65 3.65
N GLY A 60 9.69 -20.70 4.22
CA GLY A 60 10.16 -21.28 5.47
C GLY A 60 11.62 -21.78 5.39
N VAL A 61 12.00 -22.41 4.28
CA VAL A 61 13.40 -22.80 4.02
C VAL A 61 14.30 -21.56 3.96
N MET A 62 13.91 -20.55 3.20
CA MET A 62 14.66 -19.28 3.10
C MET A 62 14.82 -18.61 4.47
N TYR A 63 13.75 -18.57 5.26
CA TYR A 63 13.78 -18.02 6.62
C TYR A 63 14.80 -18.75 7.51
N TYR A 64 14.82 -20.08 7.50
CA TYR A 64 15.76 -20.81 8.37
C TYR A 64 17.21 -20.67 7.92
N ASN A 65 17.46 -20.61 6.62
CA ASN A 65 18.77 -20.28 6.05
C ASN A 65 19.19 -18.85 6.46
N ALA A 66 18.30 -17.87 6.31
CA ALA A 66 18.51 -16.48 6.74
C ALA A 66 18.73 -16.36 8.26
N LEU A 67 18.00 -17.13 9.07
CA LEU A 67 18.19 -17.19 10.52
C LEU A 67 19.56 -17.75 10.88
N TYR A 68 20.07 -18.75 10.16
CA TYR A 68 21.43 -19.23 10.38
C TYR A 68 22.45 -18.12 10.05
N HIS A 69 22.34 -17.53 8.86
CA HIS A 69 23.21 -16.45 8.42
C HIS A 69 23.19 -15.26 9.39
N PHE A 70 22.02 -14.77 9.76
CA PHE A 70 21.81 -13.68 10.72
C PHE A 70 22.53 -13.93 12.05
N ASN A 71 22.39 -15.15 12.62
CA ASN A 71 23.06 -15.48 13.88
C ASN A 71 24.59 -15.57 13.71
N THR A 72 25.09 -16.05 12.57
CA THR A 72 26.54 -16.11 12.31
C THR A 72 27.15 -14.72 12.09
N CYS A 73 26.44 -13.82 11.40
CA CYS A 73 26.90 -12.47 11.15
C CYS A 73 26.86 -11.62 12.41
N ALA A 74 25.82 -11.72 13.23
CA ALA A 74 25.75 -11.04 14.52
C ALA A 74 26.95 -11.37 15.43
N ASN A 75 27.42 -12.63 15.40
CA ASN A 75 28.63 -13.05 16.12
C ASN A 75 29.93 -12.49 15.53
N LYS A 76 29.97 -12.18 14.22
CA LYS A 76 31.14 -11.59 13.54
C LYS A 76 31.19 -10.08 13.70
N THR A 77 30.05 -9.37 13.62
CA THR A 77 29.99 -7.91 13.80
C THR A 77 30.34 -7.48 15.22
N ALA A 78 30.08 -8.33 16.23
CA ALA A 78 30.59 -8.10 17.59
C ALA A 78 32.13 -8.10 17.67
N ASN A 79 32.83 -8.63 16.66
CA ASN A 79 34.28 -8.77 16.61
C ASN A 79 34.97 -7.91 15.52
N ASN A 80 34.21 -7.19 14.68
CA ASN A 80 34.77 -6.40 13.58
C ASN A 80 34.14 -5.00 13.53
N THR A 81 34.85 -4.03 14.09
CA THR A 81 34.56 -2.59 14.03
C THR A 81 35.29 -1.95 12.86
N ASN A 82 35.05 -2.43 11.64
CA ASN A 82 35.42 -1.65 10.45
C ASN A 82 34.21 -0.84 10.05
N THR A 83 33.97 0.23 10.80
CA THR A 83 33.06 1.29 10.38
C THR A 83 33.83 2.22 9.46
N GLU A 84 33.24 2.64 8.35
CA GLU A 84 33.77 3.77 7.58
C GLU A 84 33.89 4.97 8.51
N ILE A 85 35.11 5.48 8.64
CA ILE A 85 35.44 6.65 9.44
C ILE A 85 35.19 7.85 8.56
N ILE A 86 34.17 8.64 8.89
CA ILE A 86 33.86 9.89 8.19
C ILE A 86 34.09 11.04 9.17
N ASP A 87 35.00 11.94 8.82
CA ASP A 87 35.25 13.18 9.55
C ASP A 87 34.34 14.27 8.96
N GLU A 88 33.11 14.35 9.48
CA GLU A 88 32.12 15.36 9.10
C GLU A 88 31.44 15.93 10.34
N SER A 89 31.20 17.24 10.34
CA SER A 89 30.35 17.87 11.35
C SER A 89 28.89 17.45 11.19
N LYS A 90 28.10 17.64 12.24
CA LYS A 90 26.67 17.33 12.23
C LYS A 90 25.93 18.15 11.16
N GLU A 91 26.29 19.42 11.00
CA GLU A 91 25.69 20.34 10.03
C GLU A 91 26.03 19.94 8.59
N GLU A 92 27.29 19.58 8.32
CA GLU A 92 27.72 19.09 6.99
C GLU A 92 27.00 17.78 6.63
N ALA A 93 26.91 16.85 7.59
CA ALA A 93 26.19 15.61 7.42
C ALA A 93 24.70 15.83 7.11
N ALA A 94 24.07 16.75 7.84
CA ALA A 94 22.67 17.08 7.65
C ALA A 94 22.40 17.63 6.24
N LEU A 95 23.29 18.49 5.71
CA LEU A 95 23.21 19.01 4.35
C LEU A 95 23.45 17.92 3.29
N ARG A 96 24.47 17.06 3.49
CA ARG A 96 24.79 15.92 2.61
C ARG A 96 23.63 14.93 2.51
N ILE A 97 23.01 14.62 3.64
CA ILE A 97 21.85 13.72 3.68
C ILE A 97 20.66 14.37 2.97
N LEU A 98 20.42 15.65 3.22
CA LEU A 98 19.33 16.41 2.58
C LEU A 98 19.49 16.46 1.05
N SER A 99 20.72 16.66 0.56
CA SER A 99 20.99 16.73 -0.88
C SER A 99 20.67 15.43 -1.60
N ASN A 100 20.78 14.28 -0.93
CA ASN A 100 20.49 12.98 -1.52
C ASN A 100 19.00 12.60 -1.48
N ARG A 101 18.13 13.41 -0.84
CA ARG A 101 16.69 13.10 -0.77
C ARG A 101 16.03 13.31 -2.13
N PRO A 102 15.05 12.48 -2.53
CA PRO A 102 14.29 12.62 -3.80
C PRO A 102 13.62 13.98 -3.99
N THR A 103 13.37 14.67 -2.89
CA THR A 103 12.75 15.98 -2.89
C THR A 103 13.75 17.11 -3.18
N VAL A 104 15.05 16.82 -3.26
CA VAL A 104 16.15 17.74 -3.62
C VAL A 104 16.89 17.22 -4.86
N ASP A 105 17.36 15.98 -4.84
CA ASP A 105 17.96 15.31 -5.99
C ASP A 105 16.90 14.60 -6.83
N LYS A 106 16.80 14.98 -8.11
CA LYS A 106 15.86 14.40 -9.07
C LYS A 106 16.28 13.00 -9.56
N ASN A 107 17.54 12.62 -9.34
CA ASN A 107 18.04 11.29 -9.71
C ASN A 107 17.79 10.24 -8.61
N SER A 108 17.50 10.69 -7.38
CA SER A 108 17.16 9.79 -6.29
C SER A 108 15.78 9.15 -6.51
N PRO A 109 15.64 7.85 -6.23
CA PRO A 109 14.39 7.14 -6.47
C PRO A 109 13.27 7.66 -5.57
N VAL A 110 12.13 7.98 -6.18
CA VAL A 110 10.94 8.48 -5.47
C VAL A 110 10.26 7.37 -4.67
N ILE A 111 10.12 6.20 -5.29
CA ILE A 111 9.62 5.00 -4.60
C ILE A 111 10.79 4.33 -3.91
N TYR A 112 10.57 3.92 -2.66
CA TYR A 112 11.58 3.19 -1.92
C TYR A 112 11.77 1.78 -2.48
N GLU A 113 13.01 1.46 -2.85
CA GLU A 113 13.41 0.13 -3.27
C GLU A 113 14.24 -0.50 -2.14
N PRO A 114 13.71 -1.55 -1.48
CA PRO A 114 14.43 -2.19 -0.37
C PRO A 114 15.66 -2.96 -0.86
N GLU A 115 16.76 -2.84 -0.13
CA GLU A 115 17.96 -3.66 -0.35
C GLU A 115 17.91 -4.92 0.52
N PHE A 116 17.78 -6.08 -0.12
CA PHE A 116 17.68 -7.36 0.60
C PHE A 116 19.04 -8.06 0.73
N LYS A 117 19.30 -8.57 1.93
CA LYS A 117 20.46 -9.41 2.20
C LYS A 117 20.31 -10.75 1.48
N THR A 118 21.41 -11.22 0.91
CA THR A 118 21.49 -12.55 0.29
C THR A 118 22.02 -13.57 1.30
N VAL A 119 21.53 -14.81 1.20
CA VAL A 119 22.07 -15.92 1.98
C VAL A 119 23.09 -16.67 1.13
N PRO A 120 24.36 -16.80 1.56
CA PRO A 120 25.42 -17.36 0.73
C PRO A 120 25.33 -18.89 0.52
N TYR A 121 24.54 -19.60 1.32
CA TYR A 121 24.40 -21.06 1.22
C TYR A 121 23.04 -21.53 1.73
N SER A 122 22.49 -22.57 1.08
CA SER A 122 21.28 -23.26 1.54
C SER A 122 21.65 -24.53 2.29
N ILE A 123 21.24 -24.63 3.55
CA ILE A 123 21.55 -25.77 4.44
C ILE A 123 20.28 -26.48 4.93
N VAL A 124 19.10 -25.94 4.64
CA VAL A 124 17.81 -26.48 5.05
C VAL A 124 17.12 -27.14 3.85
N SER A 125 16.73 -28.40 4.02
CA SER A 125 15.91 -29.11 3.03
C SER A 125 14.42 -28.81 3.24
N PRO A 126 13.61 -28.62 2.18
CA PRO A 126 12.16 -28.52 2.29
C PRO A 126 11.52 -29.68 3.07
N SER A 127 12.02 -30.91 2.90
CA SER A 127 11.51 -32.10 3.62
C SER A 127 11.80 -32.09 5.13
N SER A 128 12.64 -31.18 5.62
CA SER A 128 13.04 -31.10 7.03
C SER A 128 12.21 -30.14 7.87
N ILE A 129 11.21 -29.47 7.27
CA ILE A 129 10.36 -28.49 7.94
C ILE A 129 8.88 -28.72 7.61
N ALA A 130 8.02 -28.49 8.59
CA ALA A 130 6.56 -28.54 8.48
C ALA A 130 5.94 -27.81 9.70
N PRO A 131 4.62 -27.59 9.77
CA PRO A 131 4.01 -27.05 10.99
C PRO A 131 4.41 -27.85 12.24
N GLY A 132 5.06 -27.19 13.20
CA GLY A 132 5.60 -27.79 14.42
C GLY A 132 6.97 -28.50 14.28
N ILE A 133 7.42 -28.73 13.06
CA ILE A 133 8.71 -29.37 12.74
C ILE A 133 9.69 -28.29 12.25
N VAL A 134 10.84 -28.19 12.92
CA VAL A 134 11.88 -27.19 12.61
C VAL A 134 13.18 -27.91 12.28
N PRO A 135 14.08 -27.30 11.49
CA PRO A 135 15.28 -27.99 11.04
C PRO A 135 16.22 -28.30 12.21
N PHE A 136 16.92 -29.42 12.08
CA PHE A 136 17.91 -29.84 13.08
C PHE A 136 19.06 -28.82 13.17
N ARG A 137 19.52 -28.55 14.39
CA ARG A 137 20.73 -27.79 14.66
C ARG A 137 21.64 -28.58 15.57
N LYS A 138 22.93 -28.63 15.21
CA LYS A 138 23.98 -29.22 16.05
C LYS A 138 24.23 -28.38 17.31
N ASP A 139 24.19 -27.05 17.19
CA ASP A 139 24.50 -26.12 18.27
C ASP A 139 23.42 -25.03 18.46
N GLY A 140 23.28 -24.56 19.71
CA GLY A 140 22.40 -23.47 20.11
C GLY A 140 20.95 -23.88 20.44
N LYS A 141 20.11 -22.89 20.79
CA LYS A 141 18.69 -23.14 21.10
C LYS A 141 17.92 -23.51 19.83
N LYS A 142 17.03 -24.50 19.95
CA LYS A 142 16.08 -24.89 18.89
C LYS A 142 15.31 -23.66 18.40
N PRO A 143 15.25 -23.41 17.08
CA PRO A 143 14.51 -22.27 16.54
C PRO A 143 13.00 -22.44 16.73
N LYS A 144 12.26 -21.33 16.65
CA LYS A 144 10.80 -21.37 16.64
C LYS A 144 10.27 -21.79 15.26
N CYS A 145 9.05 -22.31 15.23
CA CYS A 145 8.37 -22.75 14.01
C CYS A 145 8.06 -21.54 13.11
N PHE A 146 8.57 -21.54 11.88
CA PHE A 146 8.33 -20.48 10.90
C PHE A 146 6.83 -20.29 10.66
N PHE A 147 6.10 -21.36 10.38
CA PHE A 147 4.66 -21.31 10.11
C PHE A 147 3.88 -20.70 11.28
N ALA A 148 4.27 -21.03 12.51
CA ALA A 148 3.61 -20.48 13.69
C ALA A 148 3.87 -18.98 13.86
N MET A 149 5.11 -18.55 13.64
CA MET A 149 5.46 -17.12 13.66
C MET A 149 4.73 -16.38 12.54
N PHE A 150 4.74 -16.90 11.31
CA PHE A 150 4.04 -16.34 10.16
C PHE A 150 2.54 -16.18 10.43
N ASN A 151 1.86 -17.24 10.90
CA ASN A 151 0.45 -17.19 11.28
C ASN A 151 0.17 -16.13 12.35
N SER A 152 1.12 -15.87 13.25
CA SER A 152 0.93 -14.87 14.31
C SER A 152 0.93 -13.44 13.75
N PHE A 153 1.80 -13.13 12.79
CA PHE A 153 1.80 -11.82 12.13
C PHE A 153 0.55 -11.64 11.27
N ILE A 154 0.29 -12.57 10.36
CA ILE A 154 -0.87 -12.49 9.46
C ILE A 154 -2.18 -12.53 10.23
N GLY A 155 -2.26 -13.36 11.27
CA GLY A 155 -3.42 -13.46 12.13
C GLY A 155 -3.73 -12.17 12.88
N THR A 156 -2.70 -11.44 13.32
CA THR A 156 -2.86 -10.12 13.97
C THR A 156 -3.46 -9.11 12.99
N THR A 157 -2.97 -9.06 11.75
CA THR A 157 -3.55 -8.24 10.66
C THR A 157 -4.98 -8.64 10.32
N LEU A 158 -5.28 -9.94 10.20
CA LEU A 158 -6.64 -10.44 9.92
C LEU A 158 -7.64 -10.16 11.05
N MET A 159 -7.15 -9.93 12.26
CA MET A 159 -7.96 -9.47 13.39
C MET A 159 -8.17 -7.94 13.40
N GLY A 160 -7.58 -7.21 12.45
CA GLY A 160 -7.67 -5.75 12.33
C GLY A 160 -6.66 -4.98 13.19
N PHE A 161 -5.55 -5.62 13.58
CA PHE A 161 -4.50 -4.99 14.39
C PHE A 161 -3.19 -4.86 13.60
N PRO A 162 -2.39 -3.82 13.87
CA PRO A 162 -1.10 -3.65 13.20
C PRO A 162 -0.14 -4.79 13.61
N ALA A 163 0.41 -5.49 12.63
CA ALA A 163 1.31 -6.64 12.82
C ALA A 163 2.74 -6.23 13.19
N GLU A 164 2.87 -5.41 14.23
CA GLU A 164 4.12 -5.09 14.91
C GLU A 164 4.40 -6.16 16.00
N PRO A 165 5.67 -6.49 16.28
CA PRO A 165 6.02 -7.54 17.24
C PRO A 165 5.35 -7.42 18.61
N GLU A 166 5.16 -6.20 19.09
CA GLU A 166 4.54 -5.86 20.37
C GLU A 166 3.08 -6.30 20.40
N ASN A 167 2.33 -6.01 19.33
CA ASN A 167 0.92 -6.41 19.20
C ASN A 167 0.80 -7.91 18.99
N VAL A 168 1.67 -8.49 18.14
CA VAL A 168 1.72 -9.94 17.94
C VAL A 168 1.98 -10.66 19.27
N HIS A 169 2.96 -10.18 20.05
CA HIS A 169 3.28 -10.73 21.37
C HIS A 169 2.10 -10.57 22.34
N MET A 170 1.47 -9.39 22.37
CA MET A 170 0.29 -9.12 23.19
C MET A 170 -0.83 -10.11 22.87
N HIS A 171 -1.18 -10.31 21.60
CA HIS A 171 -2.25 -11.25 21.24
C HIS A 171 -1.88 -12.71 21.54
N LEU A 172 -0.64 -13.11 21.29
CA LEU A 172 -0.19 -14.46 21.65
C LEU A 172 -0.23 -14.72 23.16
N THR A 173 0.02 -13.70 23.99
CA THR A 173 0.02 -13.87 25.45
C THR A 173 -1.35 -13.70 26.09
N SER A 174 -2.22 -12.86 25.52
CA SER A 174 -3.54 -12.53 26.07
C SER A 174 -4.69 -13.36 25.48
N ASN A 175 -4.51 -13.99 24.31
CA ASN A 175 -5.53 -14.79 23.64
C ASN A 175 -5.03 -16.23 23.41
N PRO A 176 -5.38 -17.18 24.30
CA PRO A 176 -4.96 -18.57 24.18
C PRO A 176 -5.45 -19.25 22.88
N SER A 177 -6.66 -18.93 22.40
CA SER A 177 -7.21 -19.52 21.17
C SER A 177 -6.42 -19.05 19.95
N PHE A 178 -6.00 -17.77 19.94
CA PHE A 178 -5.11 -17.22 18.92
C PHE A 178 -3.74 -17.92 18.91
N ALA A 179 -3.12 -18.07 20.08
CA ALA A 179 -1.84 -18.77 20.19
C ALA A 179 -1.93 -20.24 19.75
N ARG A 180 -3.01 -20.94 20.12
CA ARG A 180 -3.27 -22.32 19.68
C ARG A 180 -3.44 -22.44 18.18
N VAL A 181 -4.27 -21.59 17.55
CA VAL A 181 -4.49 -21.66 16.10
C VAL A 181 -3.23 -21.26 15.31
N CYS A 182 -2.38 -20.39 15.87
CA CYS A 182 -1.05 -20.13 15.33
C CYS A 182 -0.10 -21.33 15.49
N GLY A 183 -0.42 -22.35 16.28
CA GLY A 183 0.42 -23.54 16.47
C GLY A 183 1.35 -23.48 17.70
N PHE A 184 1.14 -22.54 18.63
CA PHE A 184 1.76 -22.55 19.96
C PHE A 184 0.91 -23.33 20.95
N ILE A 185 0.76 -24.62 20.69
CA ILE A 185 -0.06 -25.56 21.47
C ILE A 185 0.79 -26.16 22.61
N PRO A 186 0.19 -26.47 23.77
CA PRO A 186 0.84 -27.29 24.80
C PRO A 186 1.29 -28.65 24.23
N LYS A 187 2.39 -29.21 24.75
CA LYS A 187 3.02 -30.37 24.10
C LYS A 187 2.35 -31.69 24.47
N GLU A 188 1.75 -31.77 25.66
CA GLU A 188 1.15 -33.00 26.16
C GLU A 188 -0.36 -32.85 26.46
N PRO A 189 -1.16 -33.93 26.31
CA PRO A 189 -2.57 -33.93 26.71
C PRO A 189 -2.68 -33.70 28.23
N GLY A 190 -3.15 -32.51 28.62
CA GLY A 190 -3.26 -32.10 30.02
C GLY A 190 -2.27 -31.01 30.44
N ASP A 191 -1.30 -30.64 29.59
CA ASP A 191 -0.52 -29.42 29.82
C ASP A 191 -1.46 -28.20 29.80
N GLU A 192 -1.45 -27.44 30.88
CA GLU A 192 -2.07 -26.12 30.87
C GLU A 192 -1.31 -25.20 29.92
N TYR A 193 -2.05 -24.30 29.26
CA TYR A 193 -1.45 -23.27 28.44
C TYR A 193 -0.44 -22.47 29.24
N SER A 194 0.85 -22.58 28.88
CA SER A 194 1.94 -21.86 29.54
C SER A 194 2.51 -20.78 28.62
N PHE A 195 2.76 -19.60 29.19
CA PHE A 195 3.52 -18.51 28.54
C PHE A 195 4.89 -18.98 28.00
N LYS A 196 5.42 -20.11 28.50
CA LYS A 196 6.67 -20.72 28.02
C LYS A 196 6.57 -21.28 26.59
N HIS A 197 5.38 -21.61 26.10
CA HIS A 197 5.18 -22.08 24.71
C HIS A 197 5.26 -20.92 23.71
N VAL A 198 4.76 -19.75 24.11
CA VAL A 198 4.78 -18.50 23.34
C VAL A 198 6.22 -17.99 23.16
N PRO A 199 6.60 -17.51 21.96
CA PRO A 199 7.87 -16.83 21.76
C PRO A 199 7.92 -15.53 22.57
N SER A 200 9.05 -15.25 23.22
CA SER A 200 9.29 -13.93 23.84
C SER A 200 9.25 -12.83 22.78
N LEU A 201 8.90 -11.59 23.18
CA LEU A 201 8.95 -10.40 22.30
C LEU A 201 10.23 -10.33 21.46
N ARG A 202 11.41 -10.46 22.07
CA ARG A 202 12.71 -10.47 21.37
C ARG A 202 12.81 -11.48 20.22
N LYS A 203 12.14 -12.62 20.34
CA LYS A 203 12.14 -13.67 19.31
C LYS A 203 11.19 -13.33 18.17
N ILE A 204 10.09 -12.64 18.46
CA ILE A 204 9.15 -12.08 17.48
C ILE A 204 9.81 -10.92 16.73
N GLU A 205 10.50 -10.03 17.41
CA GLU A 205 11.31 -8.96 16.80
C GLU A 205 12.38 -9.52 15.87
N GLN A 206 13.15 -10.52 16.32
CA GLN A 206 14.15 -11.18 15.49
C GLN A 206 13.54 -11.80 14.24
N PHE A 207 12.35 -12.42 14.35
CA PHE A 207 11.66 -12.99 13.20
C PHE A 207 11.29 -11.90 12.20
N ASP A 208 10.61 -10.84 12.64
CA ASP A 208 10.20 -9.72 11.78
C ASP A 208 11.41 -9.04 11.13
N GLN A 209 12.50 -8.86 11.87
CA GLN A 209 13.76 -8.31 11.37
C GLN A 209 14.35 -9.16 10.25
N ILE A 210 14.41 -10.49 10.42
CA ILE A 210 14.93 -11.40 9.38
C ILE A 210 14.01 -11.39 8.16
N MET A 211 12.69 -11.46 8.37
CA MET A 211 11.74 -11.45 7.26
C MET A 211 11.83 -10.16 6.43
N LYS A 212 12.10 -9.02 7.10
CA LYS A 212 12.34 -7.71 6.48
C LYS A 212 13.68 -7.65 5.74
N GLU A 213 14.79 -7.88 6.45
CA GLU A 213 16.15 -7.71 5.90
C GLU A 213 16.46 -8.64 4.72
N TYR A 214 15.79 -9.78 4.62
CA TYR A 214 15.98 -10.76 3.54
C TYR A 214 14.82 -10.75 2.53
N GLY A 215 13.92 -9.75 2.60
CA GLY A 215 12.85 -9.55 1.62
C GLY A 215 11.78 -10.64 1.57
N LEU A 216 11.65 -11.42 2.64
CA LEU A 216 10.71 -12.53 2.68
C LEU A 216 9.25 -12.04 2.77
N TRP A 217 9.00 -10.91 3.43
CA TRP A 217 7.68 -10.27 3.40
C TRP A 217 7.28 -9.83 1.98
N ASN A 218 8.16 -9.10 1.29
CA ASN A 218 7.92 -8.68 -0.09
C ASN A 218 7.70 -9.87 -1.03
N LEU A 219 8.50 -10.93 -0.90
CA LEU A 219 8.34 -12.13 -1.73
C LEU A 219 6.99 -12.83 -1.50
N ILE A 220 6.54 -12.93 -0.24
CA ILE A 220 5.21 -13.49 0.06
C ILE A 220 4.12 -12.61 -0.54
N LYS A 221 4.20 -11.27 -0.38
CA LYS A 221 3.23 -10.33 -0.98
C LYS A 221 3.08 -10.61 -2.47
N ILE A 222 4.19 -10.64 -3.21
CA ILE A 222 4.19 -10.87 -4.66
C ILE A 222 3.55 -12.23 -4.99
N ASN A 223 3.89 -13.29 -4.24
CA ASN A 223 3.31 -14.62 -4.46
C ASN A 223 1.80 -14.66 -4.22
N GLU A 224 1.30 -13.96 -3.19
CA GLU A 224 -0.15 -13.91 -2.90
C GLU A 224 -0.95 -13.16 -3.96
N VAL A 225 -0.41 -12.06 -4.49
CA VAL A 225 -1.02 -11.33 -5.61
C VAL A 225 -1.03 -12.21 -6.85
N ARG A 226 0.13 -12.80 -7.21
CA ARG A 226 0.26 -13.68 -8.38
C ARG A 226 -0.67 -14.88 -8.32
N LYS A 227 -0.77 -15.53 -7.16
CA LYS A 227 -1.72 -16.64 -6.95
C LYS A 227 -3.15 -16.22 -7.26
N ASN A 228 -3.57 -15.04 -6.78
CA ASN A 228 -4.93 -14.54 -7.05
C ASN A 228 -5.17 -14.18 -8.52
N LEU A 229 -4.13 -13.75 -9.25
CA LEU A 229 -4.19 -13.56 -10.70
C LEU A 229 -4.33 -14.91 -11.43
N GLU A 230 -3.50 -15.89 -11.08
CA GLU A 230 -3.48 -17.23 -11.69
C GLU A 230 -4.77 -18.03 -11.42
N GLU A 231 -5.33 -17.91 -10.23
CA GLU A 231 -6.58 -18.58 -9.81
C GLU A 231 -7.84 -17.84 -10.30
N ASN A 232 -7.70 -16.74 -11.05
CA ASN A 232 -8.81 -15.89 -11.51
C ASN A 232 -9.68 -15.33 -10.35
N VAL A 233 -9.09 -15.20 -9.15
CA VAL A 233 -9.69 -14.45 -8.04
C VAL A 233 -9.68 -12.96 -8.39
N ILE A 234 -8.63 -12.50 -9.07
CA ILE A 234 -8.56 -11.16 -9.66
C ILE A 234 -8.88 -11.28 -11.15
N GLU A 235 -9.90 -10.57 -11.59
CA GLU A 235 -10.32 -10.54 -12.99
C GLU A 235 -9.63 -9.39 -13.74
N LYS A 236 -9.49 -9.55 -15.05
CA LYS A 236 -8.90 -8.53 -15.92
C LYS A 236 -9.76 -7.27 -15.94
N GLU A 237 -9.17 -6.12 -15.62
CA GLU A 237 -9.75 -4.79 -15.85
C GLU A 237 -8.86 -3.95 -16.74
N ASN A 238 -9.46 -3.11 -17.58
CA ASN A 238 -8.71 -2.21 -18.45
C ASN A 238 -8.37 -0.86 -17.85
N VAL A 239 -8.59 -0.70 -16.55
CA VAL A 239 -8.33 0.53 -15.82
C VAL A 239 -7.53 0.21 -14.57
N VAL A 240 -6.49 0.99 -14.32
CA VAL A 240 -5.77 1.04 -13.05
C VAL A 240 -6.01 2.39 -12.37
N VAL A 241 -6.07 2.42 -11.04
CA VAL A 241 -6.15 3.66 -10.27
C VAL A 241 -4.99 3.74 -9.29
N GLY A 242 -4.46 4.94 -9.10
CA GLY A 242 -3.45 5.24 -8.09
C GLY A 242 -3.87 6.37 -7.15
N ASP A 243 -3.33 6.35 -5.94
CA ASP A 243 -3.35 7.47 -4.98
C ASP A 243 -2.24 7.27 -3.94
N THR A 244 -1.96 8.31 -3.16
CA THR A 244 -1.06 8.21 -2.00
C THR A 244 -1.81 8.34 -0.68
N THR A 245 -1.32 7.64 0.33
CA THR A 245 -1.75 7.79 1.71
C THR A 245 -0.55 7.99 2.62
N HIS A 246 -0.81 8.25 3.90
CA HIS A 246 0.21 8.63 4.86
C HIS A 246 -0.03 7.99 6.21
N TYR A 247 1.04 7.75 6.96
CA TYR A 247 1.02 7.14 8.28
C TYR A 247 1.79 8.03 9.24
N HIS A 248 1.28 8.22 10.45
CA HIS A 248 1.95 9.06 11.44
C HIS A 248 3.29 8.45 11.86
N ALA A 249 4.34 9.26 11.83
CA ALA A 249 5.68 8.86 12.25
C ALA A 249 5.95 9.27 13.70
N TYR A 250 6.55 8.38 14.48
CA TYR A 250 6.97 8.61 15.87
C TYR A 250 8.46 8.98 15.97
N SER A 251 8.89 9.86 15.07
CA SER A 251 10.23 10.43 15.00
C SER A 251 10.19 11.95 15.16
N GLY A 252 11.30 12.53 15.65
CA GLY A 252 11.47 13.98 15.70
C GLY A 252 12.04 14.51 14.39
N PHE A 253 11.74 15.76 14.07
CA PHE A 253 12.29 16.45 12.89
C PHE A 253 13.06 17.71 13.29
N GLU A 254 13.84 18.22 12.35
CA GLU A 254 14.54 19.50 12.39
C GLU A 254 14.34 20.25 11.07
N THR A 255 14.60 21.56 11.06
CA THR A 255 14.52 22.39 9.85
C THR A 255 15.91 22.79 9.41
N ILE A 256 16.24 22.49 8.16
CA ILE A 256 17.52 22.81 7.54
C ILE A 256 17.34 23.95 6.56
N ASN A 257 18.25 24.92 6.63
CA ASN A 257 18.42 25.95 5.62
C ASN A 257 19.46 25.46 4.62
N TYR A 258 19.15 25.52 3.33
CA TYR A 258 20.06 25.13 2.25
C TYR A 258 19.91 26.08 1.07
N THR A 259 21.00 26.27 0.34
CA THR A 259 21.04 27.13 -0.84
C THR A 259 20.84 26.29 -2.10
N VAL A 260 19.89 26.67 -2.93
CA VAL A 260 19.65 26.02 -4.24
C VAL A 260 20.60 26.63 -5.27
N GLU A 261 20.83 25.95 -6.40
CA GLU A 261 21.69 26.40 -7.52
C GLU A 261 21.46 27.87 -7.94
N ASP A 262 20.24 28.38 -7.82
CA ASP A 262 19.88 29.79 -8.10
C ASP A 262 20.33 30.80 -7.01
N GLY A 263 21.10 30.37 -6.00
CA GLY A 263 21.54 31.18 -4.87
C GLY A 263 20.44 31.51 -3.83
N LYS A 264 19.22 30.97 -4.00
CA LYS A 264 18.11 31.21 -3.08
C LYS A 264 18.18 30.25 -1.88
N GLU A 265 18.13 30.81 -0.68
CA GLU A 265 17.94 30.03 0.54
C GLU A 265 16.53 29.43 0.58
N LYS A 266 16.45 28.13 0.86
CA LYS A 266 15.23 27.40 1.12
C LYS A 266 15.32 26.71 2.47
N LYS A 267 14.14 26.42 3.03
CA LYS A 267 13.99 25.67 4.27
C LYS A 267 13.32 24.33 3.98
N LYS A 268 13.76 23.29 4.66
CA LYS A 268 13.13 21.98 4.57
C LYS A 268 13.18 21.26 5.90
N SER A 269 12.07 20.61 6.25
CA SER A 269 12.04 19.69 7.38
C SER A 269 12.69 18.36 6.99
N GLN A 270 13.51 17.81 7.88
CA GLN A 270 14.00 16.43 7.77
C GLN A 270 13.96 15.74 9.12
N SER A 271 14.03 14.41 9.12
CA SER A 271 14.18 13.65 10.37
C SER A 271 15.51 14.02 11.03
N LYS A 272 15.53 14.04 12.36
CA LYS A 272 16.78 14.28 13.09
C LYS A 272 17.83 13.25 12.72
N ILE A 273 19.07 13.69 12.60
CA ILE A 273 20.19 12.78 12.37
C ILE A 273 20.72 12.17 13.67
N THR A 274 21.25 10.96 13.56
CA THR A 274 21.81 10.16 14.64
C THR A 274 23.00 9.34 14.13
N LYS A 275 23.78 8.74 15.05
CA LYS A 275 24.82 7.77 14.71
C LYS A 275 24.46 6.43 15.32
N ASN A 276 24.46 5.37 14.52
CA ASN A 276 24.23 4.01 14.99
C ASN A 276 25.49 3.43 15.65
N CYS A 277 25.92 4.05 16.74
CA CYS A 277 27.11 3.68 17.50
C CYS A 277 26.82 3.65 18.99
N ARG A 278 27.70 2.98 19.75
CA ARG A 278 27.64 2.92 21.22
C ARG A 278 28.72 3.76 21.89
N CYS A 279 29.30 4.72 21.16
CA CYS A 279 30.29 5.64 21.72
C CYS A 279 29.66 6.49 22.82
N GLU A 280 30.41 6.76 23.90
CA GLU A 280 29.95 7.64 24.98
C GLU A 280 29.74 9.07 24.49
N ASP A 281 30.65 9.54 23.63
CA ASP A 281 30.54 10.81 22.93
C ASP A 281 30.17 10.56 21.45
N GLN A 282 28.86 10.53 21.18
CA GLN A 282 28.36 10.35 19.82
C GLN A 282 28.61 11.58 18.94
N ASP A 283 28.66 12.78 19.50
CA ASP A 283 28.81 14.00 18.72
C ASP A 283 30.21 14.05 18.08
N ASN A 284 31.25 13.62 18.80
CA ASN A 284 32.64 13.66 18.33
C ASN A 284 33.20 12.32 17.79
N CYS A 285 32.39 11.25 17.72
CA CYS A 285 32.87 9.98 17.15
C CYS A 285 32.82 9.97 15.62
N PHE A 286 33.70 9.22 14.96
CA PHE A 286 33.77 9.18 13.49
C PHE A 286 32.77 8.23 12.80
N HIS A 287 31.74 7.77 13.51
CA HIS A 287 30.71 6.94 12.90
C HIS A 287 29.82 7.80 11.99
N PRO A 288 29.33 7.26 10.85
CA PRO A 288 28.53 8.03 9.92
C PRO A 288 27.22 8.49 10.56
N TRP A 289 26.84 9.74 10.25
CA TRP A 289 25.49 10.22 10.55
C TRP A 289 24.49 9.64 9.55
N GLU A 290 23.31 9.29 10.06
CA GLU A 290 22.17 8.80 9.31
C GLU A 290 20.88 9.45 9.83
N LEU A 291 19.79 9.40 9.04
CA LEU A 291 18.48 9.83 9.52
C LEU A 291 17.98 8.84 10.57
N ALA A 292 17.46 9.35 11.69
CA ALA A 292 16.79 8.50 12.68
C ALA A 292 15.50 7.86 12.14
N ASP A 293 14.96 8.41 11.05
CA ASP A 293 13.79 7.91 10.33
C ASP A 293 13.86 8.43 8.88
N ASP A 294 14.39 7.61 7.97
CA ASP A 294 14.77 8.02 6.61
C ASP A 294 13.57 8.34 5.70
N GLY A 295 12.47 7.60 5.85
CA GLY A 295 11.22 7.80 5.09
C GLY A 295 10.35 8.97 5.53
N ALA A 296 10.53 9.43 6.77
CA ALA A 296 9.65 10.43 7.36
C ALA A 296 9.87 11.83 6.77
N GLY A 297 8.76 12.54 6.56
CA GLY A 297 8.74 13.87 5.96
C GLY A 297 7.47 14.65 6.30
N THR A 298 7.50 15.96 6.03
CA THR A 298 6.33 16.83 6.20
C THR A 298 5.42 16.74 5.00
N ILE A 299 4.22 16.19 5.21
CA ILE A 299 3.16 16.06 4.22
C ILE A 299 2.19 17.23 4.36
N VAL A 300 1.94 17.95 3.26
CA VAL A 300 0.95 19.02 3.21
C VAL A 300 -0.40 18.43 2.82
N LYS A 301 -1.39 18.47 3.71
CA LYS A 301 -2.75 17.95 3.41
C LYS A 301 -3.72 19.01 2.93
N ALA A 302 -3.67 20.19 3.55
CA ALA A 302 -4.49 21.32 3.21
C ALA A 302 -3.76 22.60 3.62
N TYR A 303 -4.34 23.76 3.29
CA TYR A 303 -3.83 25.03 3.78
C TYR A 303 -3.68 24.99 5.32
N ASN A 304 -2.46 25.24 5.81
CA ASN A 304 -2.07 25.17 7.23
C ASN A 304 -2.28 23.80 7.93
N LYS A 305 -2.42 22.70 7.18
CA LYS A 305 -2.47 21.35 7.75
C LYS A 305 -1.28 20.53 7.28
N PHE A 306 -0.32 20.37 8.20
CA PHE A 306 0.92 19.61 8.00
C PHE A 306 0.91 18.36 8.86
N ILE A 307 1.41 17.26 8.32
CA ILE A 307 1.54 15.99 9.03
C ILE A 307 2.97 15.50 8.90
N TRP A 308 3.61 15.19 10.02
CA TRP A 308 4.86 14.46 10.03
C TRP A 308 4.56 12.96 9.94
N GLY A 309 5.06 12.31 8.88
CA GLY A 309 4.68 10.94 8.61
C GLY A 309 5.48 10.27 7.52
N HIS A 310 5.19 8.99 7.34
CA HIS A 310 5.56 8.20 6.16
C HIS A 310 4.48 8.31 5.09
N LYS A 311 4.83 8.08 3.83
CA LYS A 311 3.89 8.09 2.70
C LYS A 311 3.94 6.78 1.94
N ALA A 312 2.79 6.23 1.60
CA ALA A 312 2.66 5.07 0.74
C ALA A 312 1.93 5.45 -0.55
N SER A 313 2.40 4.94 -1.68
CA SER A 313 1.69 4.95 -2.96
C SER A 313 0.96 3.61 -3.12
N ILE A 314 -0.28 3.65 -3.60
CA ILE A 314 -1.15 2.46 -3.77
C ILE A 314 -1.64 2.42 -5.21
N LEU A 315 -1.62 1.23 -5.81
CA LEU A 315 -2.19 0.93 -7.12
C LEU A 315 -3.22 -0.17 -6.99
N GLY A 316 -4.29 -0.09 -7.77
CA GLY A 316 -5.33 -1.12 -7.74
C GLY A 316 -6.32 -1.06 -8.89
N LEU A 317 -7.22 -2.04 -8.87
CA LEU A 317 -8.27 -2.26 -9.85
C LEU A 317 -9.58 -1.62 -9.37
N PRO A 318 -10.04 -0.53 -9.98
CA PRO A 318 -11.08 0.31 -9.41
C PRO A 318 -12.48 -0.31 -9.45
N LEU A 319 -12.80 -1.21 -10.39
CA LEU A 319 -14.12 -1.85 -10.45
C LEU A 319 -14.27 -2.93 -9.38
N GLN A 320 -13.23 -3.75 -9.20
CA GLN A 320 -13.19 -4.78 -8.17
C GLN A 320 -12.86 -4.23 -6.77
N GLY A 321 -12.25 -3.04 -6.69
CA GLY A 321 -11.82 -2.49 -5.40
C GLY A 321 -10.63 -3.23 -4.80
N ILE A 322 -9.75 -3.80 -5.65
CA ILE A 322 -8.64 -4.66 -5.23
C ILE A 322 -7.32 -3.89 -5.38
N PRO A 323 -6.56 -3.65 -4.30
CA PRO A 323 -5.17 -3.20 -4.41
C PRO A 323 -4.31 -4.29 -5.05
N LEU A 324 -3.43 -3.89 -5.95
CA LEU A 324 -2.46 -4.77 -6.62
C LEU A 324 -1.07 -4.63 -6.01
N ASP A 325 -0.69 -3.40 -5.65
CA ASP A 325 0.58 -3.13 -4.97
C ASP A 325 0.49 -1.88 -4.10
N VAL A 326 1.38 -1.85 -3.11
CA VAL A 326 1.58 -0.71 -2.22
C VAL A 326 3.06 -0.57 -1.90
N ARG A 327 3.57 0.65 -2.07
CA ARG A 327 4.98 0.96 -1.91
C ARG A 327 5.19 2.15 -1.01
N CYS A 328 6.21 2.03 -0.16
CA CYS A 328 6.77 3.14 0.58
C CYS A 328 7.35 4.18 -0.39
N VAL A 329 7.09 5.46 -0.13
CA VAL A 329 7.75 6.56 -0.82
C VAL A 329 9.00 6.90 -0.03
N ALA A 330 10.15 6.97 -0.70
CA ALA A 330 11.46 7.11 -0.07
C ALA A 330 11.58 8.38 0.80
N ASP A 331 10.84 9.44 0.45
CA ASP A 331 10.65 10.64 1.25
C ASP A 331 9.18 11.05 1.24
N ALA A 332 8.52 11.05 2.40
CA ALA A 332 7.11 11.40 2.50
C ALA A 332 6.77 12.84 2.10
N ALA A 333 7.74 13.76 2.05
CA ALA A 333 7.54 15.11 1.54
C ALA A 333 7.45 15.18 0.00
N THR A 334 7.68 14.06 -0.71
CA THR A 334 7.60 13.99 -2.17
C THR A 334 6.21 14.33 -2.68
N HIS A 335 6.12 15.06 -3.78
CA HIS A 335 4.83 15.45 -4.37
C HIS A 335 4.11 14.21 -4.93
N ASP A 336 2.80 14.09 -4.68
CA ASP A 336 2.03 12.89 -4.99
C ASP A 336 2.12 12.51 -6.49
N GLY A 337 2.10 13.51 -7.38
CA GLY A 337 2.23 13.31 -8.82
C GLY A 337 3.56 12.75 -9.31
N GLN A 338 4.61 12.75 -8.47
CA GLN A 338 5.91 12.15 -8.80
C GLN A 338 5.96 10.66 -8.45
N THR A 339 4.98 10.14 -7.71
CA THR A 339 4.99 8.74 -7.24
C THR A 339 4.34 7.78 -8.22
N PHE A 340 3.47 8.26 -9.11
CA PHE A 340 2.58 7.38 -9.87
C PHE A 340 3.31 6.58 -10.95
N PHE A 341 4.06 7.27 -11.82
CA PHE A 341 4.83 6.63 -12.88
C PHE A 341 5.86 5.60 -12.36
N PRO A 342 6.77 5.95 -11.42
CA PRO A 342 7.74 4.97 -10.92
C PRO A 342 7.08 3.78 -10.20
N HIS A 343 5.92 3.98 -9.55
CA HIS A 343 5.20 2.85 -8.96
C HIS A 343 4.59 1.94 -10.04
N MET A 344 4.10 2.48 -11.16
CA MET A 344 3.63 1.69 -12.30
C MET A 344 4.76 0.87 -12.94
N GLU A 345 5.98 1.42 -13.03
CA GLU A 345 7.16 0.67 -13.50
C GLU A 345 7.43 -0.57 -12.64
N LEU A 346 7.46 -0.39 -11.32
CA LEU A 346 7.66 -1.49 -10.36
C LEU A 346 6.52 -2.50 -10.39
N LEU A 347 5.27 -2.06 -10.57
CA LEU A 347 4.13 -2.96 -10.73
C LEU A 347 4.31 -3.87 -11.96
N PHE A 348 4.74 -3.32 -13.09
CA PHE A 348 4.99 -4.11 -14.30
C PHE A 348 6.26 -4.96 -14.23
N LEU A 349 7.23 -4.58 -13.41
CA LEU A 349 8.38 -5.43 -13.12
C LEU A 349 7.95 -6.69 -12.36
N ASP A 350 7.09 -6.54 -11.36
CA ASP A 350 6.63 -7.66 -10.53
C ASP A 350 5.53 -8.50 -11.21
N PHE A 351 4.67 -7.85 -12.01
CA PHE A 351 3.55 -8.47 -12.73
C PHE A 351 3.50 -8.01 -14.20
N PRO A 352 4.43 -8.48 -15.06
CA PRO A 352 4.50 -8.05 -16.46
C PRO A 352 3.21 -8.26 -17.26
N GLU A 353 2.43 -9.27 -16.91
CA GLU A 353 1.13 -9.58 -17.54
C GLU A 353 0.11 -8.44 -17.44
N LEU A 354 0.21 -7.59 -16.40
CA LEU A 354 -0.70 -6.46 -16.17
C LEU A 354 -0.49 -5.34 -17.18
N LYS A 355 0.68 -5.25 -17.83
CA LYS A 355 0.94 -4.23 -18.87
C LYS A 355 -0.05 -4.34 -20.04
N LEU A 356 -0.53 -5.57 -20.32
CA LEU A 356 -1.51 -5.85 -21.38
C LEU A 356 -2.97 -5.73 -20.90
N TRP A 357 -3.18 -5.33 -19.65
CA TRP A 357 -4.51 -5.17 -19.10
C TRP A 357 -5.01 -3.76 -19.31
N PHE A 358 -4.19 -2.77 -18.99
CA PHE A 358 -4.66 -1.40 -18.83
C PHE A 358 -4.65 -0.62 -20.14
N ASP A 359 -5.80 -0.03 -20.47
CA ASP A 359 -5.92 1.02 -21.48
C ASP A 359 -5.84 2.41 -20.83
N PHE A 360 -6.31 2.52 -19.57
CA PHE A 360 -6.42 3.78 -18.83
C PHE A 360 -5.79 3.71 -17.44
N ALA A 361 -5.14 4.80 -17.03
CA ALA A 361 -4.65 5.01 -15.68
C ALA A 361 -5.38 6.21 -15.05
N LEU A 362 -5.93 6.07 -13.84
CA LEU A 362 -6.67 7.13 -13.16
C LEU A 362 -5.88 7.66 -11.96
N TYR A 363 -5.82 8.98 -11.84
CA TYR A 363 -5.23 9.65 -10.68
C TYR A 363 -5.97 10.95 -10.34
N ASP A 364 -5.64 11.56 -9.21
CA ASP A 364 -6.13 12.88 -8.84
C ASP A 364 -5.44 14.01 -9.65
N SER A 365 -5.74 15.26 -9.28
CA SER A 365 -5.19 16.43 -9.97
C SER A 365 -3.68 16.64 -9.82
N ALA A 366 -3.00 15.89 -8.93
CA ALA A 366 -1.56 15.96 -8.80
C ALA A 366 -0.84 15.44 -10.07
N CYS A 367 -1.52 14.63 -10.88
CA CYS A 367 -1.03 14.10 -12.16
C CYS A 367 -1.63 14.79 -13.39
N ASP A 368 -2.29 15.95 -13.26
CA ASP A 368 -2.71 16.76 -14.43
C ASP A 368 -1.51 17.51 -15.04
N ASP A 369 -0.55 16.74 -15.54
CA ASP A 369 0.67 17.20 -16.19
C ASP A 369 0.79 16.59 -17.60
N LYS A 370 1.11 17.42 -18.59
CA LYS A 370 1.19 16.98 -20.00
C LYS A 370 2.38 16.04 -20.23
N GLY A 371 3.54 16.35 -19.65
CA GLY A 371 4.74 15.53 -19.81
C GLY A 371 4.53 14.13 -19.24
N LEU A 372 3.88 14.03 -18.07
CA LEU A 372 3.52 12.76 -17.46
C LEU A 372 2.52 11.96 -18.32
N LYS A 373 1.49 12.62 -18.86
CA LYS A 373 0.52 11.97 -19.76
C LYS A 373 1.20 11.42 -21.02
N ASP A 374 2.06 12.22 -21.64
CA ASP A 374 2.84 11.81 -22.82
C ASP A 374 3.76 10.64 -22.46
N GLN A 375 4.36 10.64 -21.27
CA GLN A 375 5.22 9.56 -20.79
C GLN A 375 4.45 8.23 -20.64
N PHE A 376 3.27 8.24 -20.00
CA PHE A 376 2.40 7.06 -19.88
C PHE A 376 2.00 6.49 -21.26
N ALA A 377 1.63 7.38 -22.19
CA ALA A 377 1.24 6.98 -23.54
C ALA A 377 2.42 6.37 -24.31
N ASN A 378 3.60 6.97 -24.24
CA ASN A 378 4.77 6.53 -25.00
C ASN A 378 5.41 5.25 -24.44
N GLU A 379 5.52 5.12 -23.12
CA GLU A 379 6.27 4.02 -22.49
C GLU A 379 5.39 2.80 -22.17
N PHE A 380 4.11 3.05 -21.85
CA PHE A 380 3.17 1.99 -21.49
C PHE A 380 2.05 1.78 -22.49
N GLY A 381 1.79 2.73 -23.40
CA GLY A 381 0.59 2.68 -24.25
C GLY A 381 -0.70 2.92 -23.48
N ILE A 382 -0.61 3.57 -22.31
CA ILE A 382 -1.73 3.79 -21.39
C ILE A 382 -2.13 5.26 -21.39
N GLU A 383 -3.42 5.52 -21.44
CA GLU A 383 -3.93 6.88 -21.36
C GLU A 383 -4.14 7.33 -19.91
N LEU A 384 -3.33 8.29 -19.46
CA LEU A 384 -3.43 8.86 -18.11
C LEU A 384 -4.57 9.88 -18.01
N LYS A 385 -5.56 9.59 -17.18
CA LYS A 385 -6.69 10.46 -16.85
C LYS A 385 -6.56 10.98 -15.43
N ALA A 386 -6.46 12.30 -15.33
CA ALA A 386 -6.36 13.03 -14.08
C ALA A 386 -7.47 14.08 -13.97
N SER A 387 -7.98 14.28 -12.76
CA SER A 387 -8.86 15.41 -12.48
C SER A 387 -8.16 16.73 -12.83
N LEU A 388 -8.88 17.65 -13.47
CA LEU A 388 -8.33 18.94 -13.84
C LEU A 388 -7.86 19.72 -12.60
N ASN A 389 -6.60 20.20 -12.57
CA ASN A 389 -6.11 21.06 -11.47
C ASN A 389 -6.66 22.50 -11.63
N PRO A 390 -7.54 22.97 -10.74
CA PRO A 390 -8.18 24.28 -10.91
C PRO A 390 -7.30 25.45 -10.44
N ARG A 391 -6.25 25.22 -9.65
CA ARG A 391 -5.51 26.30 -8.96
C ARG A 391 -4.78 27.24 -9.91
N THR A 392 -4.41 26.78 -11.09
CA THR A 392 -3.69 27.58 -12.11
C THR A 392 -4.62 28.21 -13.14
N ARG A 393 -5.93 27.90 -13.11
CA ARG A 393 -6.88 28.21 -14.18
C ARG A 393 -8.03 29.03 -13.63
N LYS A 394 -8.32 30.17 -14.26
CA LYS A 394 -9.36 31.09 -13.80
C LYS A 394 -10.71 30.74 -14.42
N THR A 395 -11.76 30.88 -13.63
CA THR A 395 -13.14 30.91 -14.13
C THR A 395 -13.28 32.09 -15.08
N VAL A 396 -13.84 31.84 -16.26
CA VAL A 396 -14.14 32.90 -17.23
C VAL A 396 -15.51 33.47 -16.89
N THR A 397 -15.61 34.78 -16.74
CA THR A 397 -16.86 35.51 -16.44
C THR A 397 -17.16 36.62 -17.45
N GLU A 398 -16.22 36.92 -18.33
CA GLU A 398 -16.33 37.98 -19.34
C GLU A 398 -16.46 37.36 -20.74
N ASN A 399 -17.04 38.12 -21.67
CA ASN A 399 -17.24 37.72 -23.07
C ASN A 399 -18.03 36.42 -23.26
N LEU A 400 -18.76 35.98 -22.23
CA LEU A 400 -19.65 34.83 -22.33
C LEU A 400 -20.90 35.19 -23.14
N PRO A 401 -21.50 34.21 -23.84
CA PRO A 401 -22.78 34.40 -24.50
C PRO A 401 -23.83 34.93 -23.52
N LYS A 402 -24.66 35.87 -23.98
CA LYS A 402 -25.74 36.51 -23.19
C LYS A 402 -26.42 35.51 -22.26
N GLY A 403 -26.71 35.84 -21.01
CA GLY A 403 -27.45 34.94 -20.10
C GLY A 403 -26.63 33.80 -19.46
N MET A 404 -25.33 33.73 -19.76
CA MET A 404 -24.37 32.88 -19.06
C MET A 404 -23.63 33.69 -17.98
N ASP A 405 -23.45 33.09 -16.81
CA ASP A 405 -22.81 33.71 -15.65
C ASP A 405 -21.31 33.46 -15.67
N ARG A 406 -20.92 32.19 -15.78
CA ARG A 406 -19.52 31.78 -15.70
C ARG A 406 -19.23 30.45 -16.35
N LEU A 407 -17.99 30.28 -16.78
CA LEU A 407 -17.44 29.04 -17.30
C LEU A 407 -16.30 28.59 -16.39
N THR A 408 -16.48 27.46 -15.71
CA THR A 408 -15.47 26.93 -14.77
C THR A 408 -14.22 26.46 -15.53
N PRO A 409 -13.05 26.37 -14.85
CA PRO A 409 -11.83 25.80 -15.44
C PRO A 409 -12.00 24.40 -16.04
N SER A 410 -12.93 23.59 -15.51
CA SER A 410 -13.22 22.24 -15.99
C SER A 410 -14.23 22.19 -17.15
N GLY A 411 -14.58 23.34 -17.75
CA GLY A 411 -15.50 23.42 -18.88
C GLY A 411 -16.99 23.31 -18.52
N ASN A 412 -17.35 23.39 -17.24
CA ASN A 412 -18.77 23.49 -16.87
C ASN A 412 -19.25 24.93 -17.06
N LEU A 413 -20.23 25.12 -17.95
CA LEU A 413 -20.89 26.40 -18.19
C LEU A 413 -22.09 26.55 -17.25
N ILE A 414 -22.20 27.70 -16.58
CA ILE A 414 -23.28 28.02 -15.63
C ILE A 414 -24.05 29.22 -16.16
N CYS A 415 -25.38 29.14 -16.18
CA CYS A 415 -26.24 30.23 -16.62
C CYS A 415 -26.57 31.22 -15.49
N ASN A 416 -27.13 32.38 -15.83
CA ASN A 416 -27.56 33.39 -14.85
C ASN A 416 -28.64 32.91 -13.88
N GLY A 417 -29.36 31.84 -14.23
CA GLY A 417 -30.31 31.16 -13.34
C GLY A 417 -29.66 30.17 -12.37
N GLY A 418 -28.33 30.05 -12.36
CA GLY A 418 -27.60 29.13 -11.48
C GLY A 418 -27.53 27.68 -11.97
N PHE A 419 -28.16 27.35 -13.11
CA PHE A 419 -28.14 25.99 -13.66
C PHE A 419 -26.83 25.71 -14.41
N LYS A 420 -26.28 24.52 -14.18
CA LYS A 420 -25.15 23.98 -14.95
C LYS A 420 -25.66 23.45 -16.29
N MET A 421 -25.13 23.97 -17.38
CA MET A 421 -25.48 23.55 -18.73
C MET A 421 -24.89 22.17 -19.05
N ASP A 422 -25.62 21.37 -19.81
CA ASP A 422 -25.20 20.04 -20.25
C ASP A 422 -24.35 20.12 -21.51
N TYR A 423 -23.13 19.61 -21.42
CA TYR A 423 -22.25 19.48 -22.58
C TYR A 423 -22.81 18.45 -23.56
N GLN A 424 -23.01 18.87 -24.81
CA GLN A 424 -23.58 18.04 -25.89
C GLN A 424 -22.54 17.53 -26.88
N GLY A 425 -21.37 18.18 -26.96
CA GLY A 425 -20.32 17.80 -27.89
C GLY A 425 -19.52 19.00 -28.38
N LEU A 426 -18.86 18.81 -29.51
CA LEU A 426 -18.00 19.82 -30.14
C LEU A 426 -18.27 19.87 -31.64
N ARG A 427 -17.93 21.01 -32.23
CA ARG A 427 -18.03 21.28 -33.66
C ARG A 427 -16.65 21.72 -34.16
N LEU A 428 -15.92 20.80 -34.80
CA LEU A 428 -14.53 20.97 -35.22
C LEU A 428 -14.37 22.04 -36.30
N ASP A 429 -15.27 22.08 -37.29
CA ASP A 429 -15.26 23.04 -38.41
C ASP A 429 -15.38 24.50 -37.96
N THR A 430 -16.01 24.74 -36.80
CA THR A 430 -16.17 26.08 -36.23
C THR A 430 -15.46 26.27 -34.88
N GLU A 431 -14.67 25.27 -34.48
CA GLU A 431 -13.91 25.25 -33.22
C GLU A 431 -14.73 25.64 -31.98
N LYS A 432 -15.88 24.99 -31.78
CA LYS A 432 -16.83 25.33 -30.70
C LYS A 432 -17.26 24.13 -29.87
N PHE A 433 -17.30 24.30 -28.56
CA PHE A 433 -18.03 23.44 -27.63
C PHE A 433 -19.52 23.78 -27.65
N ILE A 434 -20.38 22.76 -27.55
CA ILE A 434 -21.84 22.91 -27.58
C ILE A 434 -22.40 22.51 -26.22
N TYR A 435 -23.24 23.37 -25.68
CA TYR A 435 -23.98 23.17 -24.45
C TYR A 435 -25.48 23.31 -24.70
N HIS A 436 -26.27 22.60 -23.91
CA HIS A 436 -27.73 22.68 -23.89
C HIS A 436 -28.21 22.87 -22.45
N ALA A 437 -29.32 23.59 -22.28
CA ALA A 437 -29.92 23.77 -20.97
C ALA A 437 -30.41 22.41 -20.44
N PRO A 438 -30.14 22.08 -19.17
CA PRO A 438 -30.49 20.78 -18.64
C PRO A 438 -32.00 20.56 -18.67
N VAL A 439 -32.38 19.29 -18.75
CA VAL A 439 -33.77 18.82 -18.77
C VAL A 439 -34.03 17.95 -17.54
N ASN A 440 -35.28 17.94 -17.06
CA ASN A 440 -35.72 17.04 -16.00
C ASN A 440 -36.05 15.64 -16.56
N ASP A 441 -36.53 14.74 -15.70
CA ASP A 441 -36.89 13.36 -16.07
C ASP A 441 -38.02 13.28 -17.12
N ASP A 442 -38.90 14.29 -17.16
CA ASP A 442 -39.96 14.45 -18.17
C ASP A 442 -39.45 15.12 -19.46
N ASN A 443 -38.14 15.31 -19.60
CA ASN A 443 -37.47 15.95 -20.74
C ASN A 443 -37.85 17.44 -20.93
N ILE A 444 -38.32 18.10 -19.87
CA ILE A 444 -38.68 19.51 -19.84
C ILE A 444 -37.45 20.32 -19.43
N SER A 445 -37.09 21.33 -20.22
CA SER A 445 -35.95 22.18 -19.92
C SER A 445 -36.18 23.08 -18.71
N VAL A 446 -35.15 23.26 -17.89
CA VAL A 446 -35.13 24.24 -16.79
C VAL A 446 -35.41 25.68 -17.25
N CYS A 447 -35.25 25.98 -18.55
CA CYS A 447 -35.55 27.30 -19.10
C CYS A 447 -37.06 27.62 -19.15
N SER A 448 -37.95 26.61 -19.12
CA SER A 448 -39.39 26.81 -19.29
C SER A 448 -40.01 27.67 -18.19
N GLU A 449 -39.56 27.46 -16.95
CA GLU A 449 -40.05 28.15 -15.74
C GLU A 449 -39.00 29.12 -15.15
N CYS A 450 -37.95 29.44 -15.91
CA CYS A 450 -36.87 30.28 -15.41
C CYS A 450 -37.23 31.76 -15.43
N ASP A 451 -37.07 32.46 -14.30
CA ASP A 451 -37.28 33.91 -14.18
C ASP A 451 -36.43 34.73 -15.19
N ASN A 452 -35.27 34.19 -15.58
CA ASN A 452 -34.38 34.82 -16.54
C ASN A 452 -34.76 34.53 -18.01
N LYS A 453 -35.84 33.79 -18.30
CA LYS A 453 -36.19 33.37 -19.67
C LYS A 453 -36.30 34.55 -20.64
N GLN A 454 -36.98 35.62 -20.23
CA GLN A 454 -37.21 36.79 -21.11
C GLN A 454 -35.90 37.51 -21.50
N SER A 455 -34.96 37.64 -20.56
CA SER A 455 -33.68 38.30 -20.81
C SER A 455 -32.66 37.36 -21.46
N CYS A 456 -32.78 36.05 -21.27
CA CYS A 456 -31.84 35.02 -21.71
C CYS A 456 -32.22 34.40 -23.07
N SER A 457 -33.40 33.79 -23.18
CA SER A 457 -33.88 33.06 -24.36
C SER A 457 -35.40 33.13 -24.49
N PRO A 458 -35.96 34.31 -24.86
CA PRO A 458 -37.39 34.57 -24.79
C PRO A 458 -38.22 33.66 -25.72
N VAL A 459 -37.63 33.19 -26.82
CA VAL A 459 -38.30 32.43 -27.89
C VAL A 459 -37.95 30.94 -27.89
N SER A 460 -37.20 30.43 -26.91
CA SER A 460 -36.83 29.01 -26.91
C SER A 460 -37.83 28.16 -26.14
N ASP A 461 -38.40 27.17 -26.82
CA ASP A 461 -39.37 26.21 -26.26
C ASP A 461 -38.70 24.93 -25.76
N LYS A 462 -37.52 24.59 -26.30
CA LYS A 462 -36.78 23.34 -25.98
C LYS A 462 -35.55 23.57 -25.11
N GLY A 463 -35.48 24.72 -24.45
CA GLY A 463 -34.27 25.14 -23.74
C GLY A 463 -33.20 25.69 -24.66
N ARG A 464 -32.22 26.36 -24.06
CA ARG A 464 -31.23 27.11 -24.82
C ARG A 464 -30.04 26.24 -25.23
N TYR A 465 -29.59 26.40 -26.48
CA TYR A 465 -28.27 25.96 -26.91
C TYR A 465 -27.28 27.11 -26.87
N VAL A 466 -26.06 26.84 -26.41
CA VAL A 466 -24.98 27.80 -26.30
C VAL A 466 -23.71 27.19 -26.86
N THR A 467 -22.98 27.95 -27.66
CA THR A 467 -21.67 27.56 -28.15
C THR A 467 -20.58 28.41 -27.51
N ILE A 468 -19.48 27.77 -27.11
CA ILE A 468 -18.29 28.42 -26.55
C ILE A 468 -17.10 28.09 -27.47
N PRO A 469 -16.33 29.07 -27.98
CA PRO A 469 -15.18 28.76 -28.81
C PRO A 469 -14.05 28.08 -28.00
N PHE A 470 -13.21 27.31 -28.68
CA PHE A 470 -12.13 26.55 -28.04
C PHE A 470 -11.09 27.45 -27.34
N ASP A 471 -10.85 28.64 -27.89
CA ASP A 471 -9.92 29.64 -27.37
C ASP A 471 -10.25 30.16 -25.95
N MET A 472 -11.51 30.05 -25.50
CA MET A 472 -11.91 30.39 -24.14
C MET A 472 -11.40 29.37 -23.11
N MET A 473 -10.99 28.18 -23.55
CA MET A 473 -10.49 27.10 -22.71
C MET A 473 -9.31 26.38 -23.40
N PRO A 474 -8.20 27.09 -23.66
CA PRO A 474 -7.08 26.56 -24.45
C PRO A 474 -6.34 25.41 -23.75
N HIS A 475 -6.58 25.22 -22.45
CA HIS A 475 -6.02 24.14 -21.65
C HIS A 475 -6.86 22.85 -21.67
N ILE A 476 -8.06 22.86 -22.25
CA ILE A 476 -8.89 21.67 -22.38
C ILE A 476 -8.45 20.91 -23.62
N ASP A 477 -8.16 19.63 -23.43
CA ASP A 477 -8.00 18.69 -24.52
C ASP A 477 -9.32 18.53 -25.27
N ILE A 478 -9.32 18.83 -26.56
CA ILE A 478 -10.51 18.80 -27.43
C ILE A 478 -10.90 17.35 -27.73
N ASP A 479 -9.95 16.42 -27.75
CA ASP A 479 -10.18 15.03 -28.12
C ASP A 479 -10.79 14.23 -26.94
N ASP A 480 -10.46 14.60 -25.70
CA ASP A 480 -11.14 14.08 -24.51
C ASP A 480 -11.40 15.13 -23.43
N PRO A 481 -12.42 16.00 -23.63
CA PRO A 481 -12.68 17.10 -22.73
C PRO A 481 -13.27 16.61 -21.40
N PRO A 482 -12.93 17.24 -20.26
CA PRO A 482 -13.35 16.79 -18.92
C PRO A 482 -14.87 16.85 -18.69
N MET A 483 -15.59 17.65 -19.49
CA MET A 483 -17.04 17.72 -19.46
C MET A 483 -17.73 16.59 -20.25
N SER A 484 -16.99 15.80 -21.04
CA SER A 484 -17.53 14.69 -21.82
C SER A 484 -18.15 13.61 -20.92
N LYS A 485 -19.21 12.95 -21.40
CA LYS A 485 -19.85 11.84 -20.65
C LYS A 485 -18.86 10.69 -20.44
N ARG A 486 -18.00 10.41 -21.44
CA ARG A 486 -16.97 9.37 -21.39
C ARG A 486 -15.96 9.65 -20.28
N PHE A 487 -15.36 10.83 -20.26
CA PHE A 487 -14.39 11.23 -19.24
C PHE A 487 -14.99 11.15 -17.84
N LYS A 488 -16.20 11.71 -17.66
CA LYS A 488 -16.91 11.67 -16.38
C LYS A 488 -17.19 10.24 -15.92
N ALA A 489 -17.68 9.38 -16.80
CA ALA A 489 -17.99 7.98 -16.50
C ALA A 489 -16.74 7.17 -16.13
N LEU A 490 -15.57 7.51 -16.68
CA LEU A 490 -14.32 6.90 -16.30
C LEU A 490 -13.84 7.41 -14.93
N MET A 491 -13.89 8.72 -14.71
CA MET A 491 -13.45 9.34 -13.44
C MET A 491 -14.34 9.03 -12.24
N THR A 492 -15.59 8.55 -12.43
CA THR A 492 -16.41 8.04 -11.31
C THR A 492 -15.79 6.81 -10.64
N ARG A 493 -14.87 6.12 -11.32
CA ARG A 493 -14.17 4.95 -10.77
C ARG A 493 -13.01 5.34 -9.84
N ARG A 494 -12.45 6.54 -9.98
CA ARG A 494 -11.27 7.01 -9.21
C ARG A 494 -11.44 6.89 -7.69
N PRO A 495 -12.58 7.30 -7.07
CA PRO A 495 -12.75 7.21 -5.62
C PRO A 495 -12.72 5.79 -5.03
N SER A 496 -12.70 4.74 -5.86
CA SER A 496 -12.48 3.36 -5.41
C SER A 496 -11.16 3.18 -4.65
N VAL A 497 -10.11 3.92 -5.03
CA VAL A 497 -8.80 3.86 -4.36
C VAL A 497 -8.88 4.32 -2.90
N GLU A 498 -9.78 5.24 -2.58
CA GLU A 498 -10.03 5.67 -1.19
C GLU A 498 -10.58 4.52 -0.34
N ARG A 499 -11.39 3.63 -0.95
CA ARG A 499 -11.89 2.42 -0.28
C ARG A 499 -10.76 1.40 -0.09
N MET A 500 -9.91 1.19 -1.08
CA MET A 500 -8.72 0.33 -0.96
C MET A 500 -7.80 0.83 0.15
N ILE A 501 -7.53 2.14 0.18
CA ILE A 501 -6.76 2.79 1.25
C ILE A 501 -7.40 2.50 2.61
N LYS A 502 -8.72 2.69 2.75
CA LYS A 502 -9.42 2.43 4.00
C LYS A 502 -9.28 0.96 4.44
N GLN A 503 -9.43 0.01 3.51
CA GLN A 503 -9.30 -1.41 3.81
C GLN A 503 -7.89 -1.75 4.31
N LEU A 504 -6.86 -1.33 3.59
CA LEU A 504 -5.47 -1.61 3.98
C LEU A 504 -5.09 -0.89 5.27
N LYS A 505 -5.45 0.38 5.40
CA LYS A 505 -4.95 1.26 6.47
C LYS A 505 -5.78 1.20 7.76
N CYS A 506 -7.08 0.97 7.67
CA CYS A 506 -8.00 1.06 8.82
C CYS A 506 -8.66 -0.26 9.17
N ASP A 507 -8.97 -1.11 8.18
CA ASP A 507 -9.68 -2.36 8.45
C ASP A 507 -8.70 -3.51 8.76
N LEU A 508 -7.53 -3.52 8.11
CA LEU A 508 -6.48 -4.54 8.29
C LEU A 508 -5.28 -4.05 9.10
N SER A 509 -5.18 -2.76 9.41
CA SER A 509 -4.03 -2.18 10.11
C SER A 509 -4.43 -0.93 10.90
N ASP A 510 -3.43 -0.14 11.29
CA ASP A 510 -3.56 1.16 11.95
C ASP A 510 -2.93 2.28 11.09
N ASP A 511 -3.35 3.53 11.30
CA ASP A 511 -2.81 4.72 10.63
C ASP A 511 -1.46 5.21 11.18
N ARG A 512 -0.81 4.36 11.98
CA ARG A 512 0.35 4.67 12.80
C ARG A 512 1.43 3.62 12.60
N LEU A 513 2.66 4.09 12.48
CA LEU A 513 3.83 3.23 12.43
C LEU A 513 4.72 3.55 13.62
N THR A 514 4.85 2.62 14.57
CA THR A 514 5.69 2.85 15.75
C THR A 514 7.18 2.65 15.44
N LYS A 515 7.47 1.78 14.47
CA LYS A 515 8.83 1.51 13.99
C LYS A 515 9.31 2.56 12.99
N ARG A 516 10.58 2.92 13.08
CA ARG A 516 11.20 3.90 12.18
C ARG A 516 11.77 3.22 10.93
N GLY A 517 11.86 4.02 9.88
CA GLY A 517 12.57 3.75 8.65
C GLY A 517 11.75 3.08 7.54
N ASN A 518 12.13 3.36 6.30
CA ASN A 518 11.47 2.91 5.07
C ASN A 518 11.34 1.39 5.01
N ASP A 519 12.38 0.64 5.37
CA ASP A 519 12.36 -0.82 5.46
C ASP A 519 11.22 -1.34 6.35
N SER A 520 11.10 -0.75 7.55
CA SER A 520 10.11 -1.19 8.52
C SER A 520 8.70 -0.85 8.05
N PHE A 521 8.56 0.30 7.38
CA PHE A 521 7.30 0.72 6.81
C PHE A 521 6.90 -0.14 5.60
N GLN A 522 7.81 -0.44 4.67
CA GLN A 522 7.54 -1.34 3.54
C GLN A 522 7.12 -2.72 4.04
N ALA A 523 7.84 -3.30 5.01
CA ALA A 523 7.45 -4.58 5.60
C ALA A 523 6.07 -4.54 6.27
N HIS A 524 5.69 -3.42 6.88
CA HIS A 524 4.33 -3.22 7.40
C HIS A 524 3.29 -3.27 6.28
N LEU A 525 3.52 -2.55 5.19
CA LEU A 525 2.64 -2.53 4.01
C LEU A 525 2.53 -3.91 3.35
N ASP A 526 3.64 -4.64 3.23
CA ASP A 526 3.68 -5.99 2.68
C ASP A 526 2.82 -6.96 3.51
N LYS A 527 2.94 -6.93 4.85
CA LYS A 527 2.11 -7.77 5.75
C LYS A 527 0.61 -7.50 5.57
N THR A 528 0.23 -6.24 5.42
CA THR A 528 -1.15 -5.84 5.16
C THR A 528 -1.66 -6.37 3.83
N MET A 529 -0.87 -6.27 2.76
CA MET A 529 -1.22 -6.83 1.45
C MET A 529 -1.36 -8.35 1.49
N ILE A 530 -0.45 -9.05 2.16
CA ILE A 530 -0.52 -10.51 2.32
C ILE A 530 -1.85 -10.90 2.96
N ALA A 531 -2.22 -10.26 4.08
CA ALA A 531 -3.48 -10.52 4.75
C ALA A 531 -4.69 -10.19 3.87
N PHE A 532 -4.66 -9.06 3.14
CA PHE A 532 -5.71 -8.68 2.20
C PHE A 532 -5.93 -9.76 1.13
N HIS A 533 -4.86 -10.21 0.48
CA HIS A 533 -4.93 -11.20 -0.59
C HIS A 533 -5.29 -12.60 -0.10
N ILE A 534 -4.96 -12.94 1.14
CA ILE A 534 -5.48 -14.14 1.83
C ILE A 534 -6.98 -14.03 2.06
N LEU A 535 -7.45 -12.89 2.57
CA LEU A 535 -8.87 -12.65 2.82
C LEU A 535 -9.68 -12.69 1.52
N LEU A 536 -9.19 -12.03 0.47
CA LEU A 536 -9.86 -11.88 -0.82
C LEU A 536 -10.33 -13.22 -1.42
N ARG A 537 -9.46 -14.22 -1.45
CA ARG A 537 -9.78 -15.54 -2.03
C ARG A 537 -10.68 -16.41 -1.15
N ASN A 538 -10.89 -16.05 0.10
CA ASN A 538 -11.71 -16.81 1.05
C ASN A 538 -13.07 -16.15 1.34
N GLN A 539 -13.34 -14.99 0.72
CA GLN A 539 -14.66 -14.34 0.75
C GLN A 539 -15.55 -14.72 -0.42
N ARG A 540 -14.98 -15.33 -1.46
CA ARG A 540 -15.71 -15.94 -2.58
C ARG A 540 -15.97 -17.41 -2.26
#